data_AF-A0A916G1M5-F1
#
_entry.id   AF-A0A916G1M5-F1
#
_cell.length_a   1.000
_cell.length_b   1.000
_cell.length_c   1.000
_cell.angle_alpha   90.00
_cell.angle_beta   90.00
_cell.angle_gamma   90.00
#
_symmetry.space_group_name_H-M   'P 1'
#
loop_
_entity.id
_entity.type
_entity.pdbx_description
1 polymer ?
#
loop_
_entity_poly.entity_id
_entity_poly.type
_entity_poly.pdbx_seq_one_letter_code
_entity_poly.pdbx_strand_id
1 'polypeptide(L)'
;MTHPSAPPKNAILIGEGQWIEHIDLTGRYESAVNIDLLLRDLAPLWSMLETECVADCCGIDAFDFTPENIANAAIKLNSADVCAKIEGLQVRLAELGAGVFVSKRLNNYSDRAVFETLLRHLHSHFSALSRDA
;
A
#
# COMPACT_ATOMS: atom_id res chain seq x y z
N MET A 1 2.00 -24.60 15.61
CA MET A 1 2.39 -23.20 15.31
C MET A 1 3.42 -23.27 14.20
N THR A 2 2.98 -23.13 12.95
CA THR A 2 3.89 -23.04 11.80
C THR A 2 4.56 -21.69 11.87
N HIS A 3 5.88 -21.66 12.08
CA HIS A 3 6.65 -20.44 11.85
C HIS A 3 6.39 -19.97 10.42
N PRO A 4 6.02 -18.70 10.19
CA PRO A 4 5.95 -18.19 8.83
C PRO A 4 7.34 -18.37 8.19
N SER A 5 7.36 -18.82 6.94
CA SER A 5 8.58 -18.87 6.12
C SER A 5 9.31 -17.53 6.22
N ALA A 6 10.64 -17.56 6.22
CA ALA A 6 11.44 -16.34 6.23
C ALA A 6 10.92 -15.33 5.19
N PRO A 7 10.84 -14.04 5.52
CA PRO A 7 10.27 -13.04 4.62
C PRO A 7 11.01 -13.03 3.29
N PRO A 8 10.31 -13.05 2.14
CA PRO A 8 10.95 -12.79 0.86
C PRO A 8 11.59 -11.40 0.90
N LYS A 9 12.77 -11.26 0.28
CA LYS A 9 13.54 -10.02 0.33
C LYS A 9 12.72 -8.85 -0.23
N ASN A 10 12.64 -7.76 0.54
CA ASN A 10 11.94 -6.51 0.20
C ASN A 10 10.44 -6.67 -0.12
N ALA A 11 9.81 -7.78 0.30
CA ALA A 11 8.38 -8.01 0.11
C ALA A 11 7.54 -7.30 1.16
N ILE A 12 6.30 -6.98 0.82
CA ILE A 12 5.38 -6.25 1.70
C ILE A 12 4.54 -7.25 2.48
N LEU A 13 4.61 -7.24 3.81
CA LEU A 13 3.78 -8.10 4.66
C LEU A 13 2.32 -7.64 4.60
N ILE A 14 1.40 -8.57 4.34
CA ILE A 14 -0.05 -8.28 4.27
C ILE A 14 -0.89 -9.13 5.23
N GLY A 15 -0.27 -9.84 6.17
CA GLY A 15 -0.93 -10.63 7.21
C GLY A 15 -0.65 -12.13 7.13
N GLU A 16 -0.68 -12.83 8.28
CA GLU A 16 -0.56 -14.30 8.39
C GLU A 16 0.60 -14.95 7.63
N GLY A 17 1.71 -14.24 7.44
CA GLY A 17 2.86 -14.71 6.65
C GLY A 17 2.62 -14.69 5.13
N GLN A 18 1.60 -14.00 4.66
CA GLN A 18 1.38 -13.65 3.27
C GLN A 18 2.13 -12.36 2.91
N TRP A 19 2.71 -12.34 1.72
CA TRP A 19 3.57 -11.27 1.24
C TRP A 19 3.20 -10.87 -0.18
N ILE A 20 3.27 -9.57 -0.48
CA ILE A 20 3.34 -9.10 -1.87
C ILE A 20 4.81 -9.13 -2.26
N GLU A 21 5.15 -10.03 -3.19
CA GLU A 21 6.53 -10.23 -3.62
C GLU A 21 7.11 -8.98 -4.29
N HIS A 22 8.38 -8.72 -4.01
CA HIS A 22 9.13 -7.67 -4.67
C HIS A 22 9.44 -8.05 -6.11
N ILE A 23 9.21 -7.12 -7.03
CA ILE A 23 9.69 -7.23 -8.41
C ILE A 23 10.92 -6.34 -8.56
N ASP A 24 12.04 -6.92 -8.99
CA ASP A 24 13.31 -6.22 -9.18
C ASP A 24 13.17 -5.07 -10.19
N LEU A 25 13.64 -3.89 -9.79
CA LEU A 25 13.58 -2.66 -10.56
C LEU A 25 14.90 -2.31 -11.24
N THR A 26 15.91 -3.20 -11.20
CA THR A 26 17.21 -3.00 -11.85
C THR A 26 17.04 -2.54 -13.30
N GLY A 27 17.63 -1.39 -13.64
CA GLY A 27 17.52 -0.76 -14.96
C GLY A 27 16.21 0.00 -15.24
N ARG A 28 15.27 0.07 -14.28
CA ARG A 28 13.97 0.73 -14.45
C ARG A 28 13.76 1.96 -13.57
N TYR A 29 14.63 2.21 -12.59
CA TYR A 29 14.53 3.34 -11.65
C TYR A 29 14.44 4.71 -12.33
N GLU A 30 15.16 4.92 -13.44
CA GLU A 30 15.14 6.21 -14.18
C GLU A 30 13.78 6.52 -14.83
N SER A 31 12.95 5.50 -15.03
CA SER A 31 11.59 5.63 -15.58
C SER A 31 10.51 5.83 -14.51
N ALA A 32 10.90 5.93 -13.24
CA ALA A 32 9.96 6.03 -12.14
C ALA A 32 9.18 7.36 -12.17
N VAL A 33 7.85 7.26 -12.06
CA VAL A 33 6.96 8.42 -12.00
C VAL A 33 6.61 8.73 -10.54
N ASN A 34 6.75 9.99 -10.14
CA ASN A 34 6.37 10.43 -8.81
C ASN A 34 4.84 10.45 -8.66
N ILE A 35 4.33 9.76 -7.63
CA ILE A 35 2.89 9.65 -7.36
C ILE A 35 2.44 10.36 -6.08
N ASP A 36 3.31 11.13 -5.42
CA ASP A 36 3.00 11.77 -4.13
C ASP A 36 1.77 12.68 -4.19
N LEU A 37 1.55 13.36 -5.34
CA LEU A 37 0.34 14.17 -5.54
C LEU A 37 -0.93 13.33 -5.56
N LEU A 38 -0.88 12.14 -6.13
CA LEU A 38 -2.03 11.22 -6.22
C LEU A 38 -2.35 10.58 -4.86
N LEU A 39 -1.34 10.43 -4.00
CA LEU A 39 -1.51 9.84 -2.67
C LEU A 39 -2.15 10.78 -1.63
N ARG A 40 -2.23 12.09 -1.93
CA ARG A 40 -2.71 13.11 -0.97
C ARG A 40 -4.13 12.84 -0.48
N ASP A 41 -5.02 12.37 -1.35
CA ASP A 41 -6.42 12.10 -0.98
C ASP A 41 -6.54 10.96 0.06
N LEU A 42 -5.54 10.08 0.09
CA LEU A 42 -5.42 8.95 1.02
C LEU A 42 -4.45 9.25 2.16
N ALA A 43 -3.99 10.48 2.35
CA ALA A 43 -3.07 10.83 3.44
C ALA A 43 -3.53 10.35 4.83
N PRO A 44 -4.81 10.48 5.23
CA PRO A 44 -5.28 9.95 6.52
C PRO A 44 -5.13 8.43 6.64
N LEU A 45 -5.33 7.68 5.54
CA LEU A 45 -5.13 6.23 5.51
C LEU A 45 -3.67 5.89 5.75
N TRP A 46 -2.76 6.51 5.00
CA TRP A 46 -1.32 6.24 5.15
C TRP A 46 -0.82 6.55 6.56
N SER A 47 -1.29 7.64 7.16
CA SER A 47 -0.94 7.98 8.55
C SER A 47 -1.53 7.02 9.59
N MET A 48 -2.66 6.37 9.30
CA MET A 48 -3.23 5.35 10.19
C MET A 48 -2.50 4.00 10.10
N LEU A 49 -1.92 3.70 8.95
CA LEU A 49 -1.19 2.45 8.72
C LEU A 49 0.29 2.54 9.08
N GLU A 50 0.84 3.76 9.16
CA GLU A 50 2.21 3.99 9.61
C GLU A 50 2.35 3.66 11.10
N THR A 51 3.38 2.89 11.43
CA THR A 51 3.67 2.42 12.78
C THR A 51 4.63 3.38 13.49
N GLU A 52 5.17 2.97 14.64
CA GLU A 52 6.14 3.76 15.42
C GLU A 52 7.48 4.00 14.69
N CYS A 53 7.79 3.22 13.63
CA CYS A 53 8.87 3.60 12.73
C CYS A 53 8.37 4.63 11.72
N VAL A 54 9.10 5.74 11.55
CA VAL A 54 8.80 6.70 10.49
C VAL A 54 9.21 6.14 9.12
N ALA A 55 8.39 6.40 8.09
CA ALA A 55 8.68 6.01 6.70
C ALA A 55 10.05 6.53 6.21
N ASP A 56 10.51 7.68 6.71
CA ASP A 56 11.85 8.22 6.39
C ASP A 56 12.99 7.27 6.79
N CYS A 57 12.77 6.37 7.76
CA CYS A 57 13.76 5.40 8.24
C CYS A 57 13.51 3.99 7.68
N CYS A 58 12.27 3.48 7.79
CA CYS A 58 11.94 2.11 7.41
C CYS A 58 11.31 1.97 6.02
N GLY A 59 11.09 3.06 5.29
CA GLY A 59 10.47 3.01 3.96
C GLY A 59 9.04 2.46 4.04
N ILE A 60 8.73 1.57 3.10
CA ILE A 60 7.44 0.86 3.06
C ILE A 60 7.25 -0.09 4.27
N ASP A 61 8.33 -0.52 4.92
CA ASP A 61 8.29 -1.40 6.09
C ASP A 61 7.86 -0.65 7.37
N ALA A 62 7.77 0.68 7.31
CA ALA A 62 7.17 1.50 8.38
C ALA A 62 5.66 1.28 8.52
N PHE A 63 5.01 0.71 7.50
CA PHE A 63 3.56 0.58 7.44
C PHE A 63 3.12 -0.85 7.75
N ASP A 64 2.06 -0.97 8.53
CA ASP A 64 1.41 -2.24 8.82
C ASP A 64 0.17 -2.40 7.94
N PHE A 65 0.28 -3.25 6.93
CA PHE A 65 -0.79 -3.60 5.98
C PHE A 65 -1.54 -4.88 6.36
N THR A 66 -1.42 -5.35 7.60
CA THR A 66 -2.17 -6.53 8.05
C THR A 66 -3.68 -6.24 8.14
N PRO A 67 -4.54 -7.26 8.01
CA PRO A 67 -5.99 -7.08 8.08
C PRO A 67 -6.44 -6.47 9.41
N GLU A 68 -5.75 -6.79 10.51
CA GLU A 68 -6.04 -6.24 11.85
C GLU A 68 -5.82 -4.72 11.88
N ASN A 69 -4.66 -4.25 11.39
CA ASN A 69 -4.38 -2.82 11.38
C ASN A 69 -5.27 -2.06 10.39
N ILE A 70 -5.59 -2.68 9.24
CA ILE A 70 -6.57 -2.12 8.29
C ILE A 70 -7.95 -2.00 8.94
N ALA A 71 -8.40 -3.01 9.70
CA ALA A 71 -9.67 -2.95 10.41
C ALA A 71 -9.67 -1.83 11.48
N ASN A 72 -8.56 -1.65 12.20
CA ASN A 72 -8.39 -0.54 13.14
C ASN A 72 -8.45 0.84 12.46
N ALA A 73 -7.86 0.97 11.27
CA ALA A 73 -7.98 2.18 10.45
C ALA A 73 -9.43 2.42 10.00
N ALA A 74 -10.13 1.36 9.58
CA ALA A 74 -11.52 1.41 9.15
C ALA A 74 -12.52 1.80 10.24
N ILE A 75 -12.20 1.58 11.52
CA ILE A 75 -13.01 2.09 12.65
C ILE A 75 -12.97 3.62 12.71
N LYS A 76 -11.83 4.23 12.35
CA LYS A 76 -11.60 5.68 12.47
C LYS A 76 -11.88 6.44 11.18
N LEU A 77 -11.85 5.75 10.04
CA LEU A 77 -12.03 6.32 8.71
C LEU A 77 -13.37 5.88 8.12
N ASN A 78 -13.95 6.70 7.25
CA ASN A 78 -15.13 6.28 6.50
C ASN A 78 -14.72 5.26 5.42
N SER A 79 -15.08 4.00 5.63
CA SER A 79 -14.67 2.90 4.74
C SER A 79 -15.15 3.08 3.30
N ALA A 80 -16.36 3.60 3.08
CA ALA A 80 -16.89 3.85 1.74
C ALA A 80 -16.12 4.96 1.01
N ASP A 81 -15.77 6.05 1.71
CA ASP A 81 -14.94 7.13 1.18
C ASP A 81 -13.52 6.64 0.84
N VAL A 82 -12.92 5.82 1.72
CA VAL A 82 -11.60 5.23 1.47
C VAL A 82 -11.64 4.33 0.22
N CYS A 83 -12.65 3.47 0.08
CA CYS A 83 -12.83 2.64 -1.13
C CYS A 83 -12.89 3.49 -2.40
N ALA A 84 -13.75 4.52 -2.43
CA ALA A 84 -13.89 5.40 -3.59
C ALA A 84 -12.57 6.12 -3.94
N LYS A 85 -11.80 6.54 -2.93
CA LYS A 85 -10.48 7.16 -3.13
C LYS A 85 -9.43 6.17 -3.65
N ILE A 86 -9.44 4.93 -3.20
CA ILE A 86 -8.56 3.88 -3.71
C ILE A 86 -8.91 3.57 -5.18
N GLU A 87 -10.19 3.43 -5.53
CA GLU A 87 -10.63 3.23 -6.91
C GLU A 87 -10.20 4.39 -7.81
N GLY A 88 -10.43 5.63 -7.37
CA GLY A 88 -9.98 6.81 -8.09
C GLY A 88 -8.45 6.89 -8.24
N LEU A 89 -7.69 6.46 -7.23
CA LEU A 89 -6.23 6.33 -7.36
C LEU A 89 -5.84 5.28 -8.40
N GLN A 90 -6.46 4.11 -8.40
CA GLN A 90 -6.18 3.04 -9.38
C GLN A 90 -6.42 3.51 -10.82
N VAL A 91 -7.51 4.24 -11.08
CA VAL A 91 -7.78 4.83 -12.40
C VAL A 91 -6.69 5.81 -12.81
N ARG A 92 -6.34 6.78 -11.93
CA ARG A 92 -5.29 7.78 -12.20
C ARG A 92 -3.92 7.14 -12.45
N LEU A 93 -3.58 6.08 -11.72
CA LEU A 93 -2.33 5.33 -11.94
C LEU A 93 -2.33 4.58 -13.28
N ALA A 94 -3.47 4.02 -13.69
CA ALA A 94 -3.59 3.36 -14.97
C ALA A 94 -3.41 4.35 -16.14
N GLU A 95 -3.95 5.57 -16.01
CA GLU A 95 -3.81 6.64 -17.00
C GLU A 95 -2.37 7.14 -17.16
N LEU A 96 -1.56 7.11 -16.10
CA LEU A 96 -0.13 7.45 -16.19
C LEU A 96 0.66 6.50 -17.10
N GLY A 97 0.21 5.24 -17.24
CA GLY A 97 0.88 4.23 -18.06
C GLY A 97 2.30 3.87 -17.59
N ALA A 98 2.73 4.31 -16.40
CA ALA A 98 4.08 4.11 -15.90
C ALA A 98 4.28 2.68 -15.36
N GLY A 99 5.46 2.10 -15.60
CA GLY A 99 5.82 0.77 -15.08
C GLY A 99 6.41 0.79 -13.67
N VAL A 100 6.90 1.93 -13.21
CA VAL A 100 7.52 2.11 -11.89
C VAL A 100 6.99 3.40 -11.27
N PHE A 101 6.66 3.33 -9.99
CA PHE A 101 6.24 4.47 -9.18
C PHE A 101 7.29 4.79 -8.13
N VAL A 102 7.41 6.09 -7.80
CA VAL A 102 8.19 6.56 -6.66
C VAL A 102 7.33 7.46 -5.77
N SER A 103 7.46 7.29 -4.46
CA SER A 103 6.80 8.14 -3.47
C SER A 103 7.77 8.51 -2.36
N LYS A 104 7.82 9.80 -2.03
CA LYS A 104 8.48 10.29 -0.82
C LYS A 104 7.65 9.96 0.43
N ARG A 105 6.32 10.07 0.36
CA ARG A 105 5.42 9.76 1.49
C ARG A 105 5.60 8.33 2.01
N LEU A 106 5.79 7.39 1.08
CA LEU A 106 6.00 5.97 1.38
C LEU A 106 7.49 5.61 1.44
N ASN A 107 8.38 6.56 1.11
CA ASN A 107 9.82 6.37 0.93
C ASN A 107 10.15 5.06 0.20
N ASN A 108 9.58 4.90 -1.00
CA ASN A 108 9.60 3.64 -1.73
C ASN A 108 9.62 3.84 -3.26
N TYR A 109 10.31 2.92 -3.95
CA TYR A 109 10.16 2.66 -5.39
C TYR A 109 9.42 1.34 -5.56
N SER A 110 8.38 1.32 -6.38
CA SER A 110 7.55 0.13 -6.56
C SER A 110 7.28 -0.16 -8.02
N ASP A 111 7.36 -1.43 -8.40
CA ASP A 111 6.80 -1.90 -9.66
C ASP A 111 5.28 -1.66 -9.64
N ARG A 112 4.74 -1.27 -10.79
CA ARG A 112 3.30 -1.02 -10.95
C ARG A 112 2.45 -2.17 -10.41
N ALA A 113 2.78 -3.41 -10.74
CA ALA A 113 1.98 -4.57 -10.35
C ALA A 113 2.02 -4.81 -8.83
N VAL A 114 3.16 -4.54 -8.20
CA VAL A 114 3.32 -4.61 -6.74
C VAL A 114 2.42 -3.57 -6.07
N PHE A 115 2.50 -2.31 -6.51
CA PHE A 115 1.70 -1.23 -5.94
C PHE A 115 0.19 -1.42 -6.17
N GLU A 116 -0.22 -1.84 -7.36
CA GLU A 116 -1.62 -2.17 -7.66
C GLU A 116 -2.14 -3.33 -6.80
N THR A 117 -1.30 -4.33 -6.50
CA THR A 117 -1.65 -5.43 -5.60
C THR A 117 -1.87 -4.93 -4.18
N LEU A 118 -1.04 -4.01 -3.70
CA LEU A 118 -1.22 -3.36 -2.39
C LEU A 118 -2.54 -2.58 -2.34
N LEU A 119 -2.87 -1.82 -3.39
CA LEU A 119 -4.14 -1.08 -3.45
C LEU A 119 -5.36 -2.02 -3.48
N ARG A 120 -5.29 -3.14 -4.21
CA ARG A 120 -6.36 -4.16 -4.21
C ARG A 120 -6.53 -4.80 -2.83
N HIS A 121 -5.42 -5.09 -2.14
CA HIS A 121 -5.44 -5.61 -0.78
C HIS A 121 -6.20 -4.66 0.16
N LEU A 122 -5.77 -3.40 0.21
CA LEU A 122 -6.44 -2.35 1.00
C LEU A 122 -7.93 -2.23 0.66
N HIS A 123 -8.25 -2.08 -0.63
CA HIS A 123 -9.64 -1.95 -1.10
C HIS A 123 -10.50 -3.14 -0.66
N SER A 124 -10.01 -4.38 -0.82
CA SER A 124 -10.78 -5.57 -0.49
C SER A 124 -11.20 -5.59 0.99
N HIS A 125 -10.31 -5.21 1.90
CA HIS A 125 -10.57 -5.15 3.34
C HIS A 125 -11.52 -4.01 3.72
N PHE A 126 -11.30 -2.79 3.20
CA PHE A 126 -12.23 -1.68 3.44
C PHE A 126 -13.62 -1.96 2.86
N SER A 127 -13.69 -2.61 1.69
CA SER A 127 -14.97 -2.97 1.05
C SER A 127 -15.75 -3.99 1.88
N ALA A 128 -15.07 -4.96 2.50
CA ALA A 128 -15.69 -5.94 3.38
C ALA A 128 -16.34 -5.26 4.58
N LEU A 129 -15.61 -4.35 5.23
CA LEU A 129 -16.07 -3.64 6.43
C LEU A 129 -17.18 -2.62 6.14
N SER A 130 -17.21 -2.05 4.93
CA SER A 130 -18.28 -1.12 4.51
C SER A 130 -19.64 -1.78 4.29
N ARG A 131 -19.68 -3.10 4.10
CA ARG A 131 -20.93 -3.86 3.90
C ARG A 131 -21.57 -4.27 5.24
N ASP A 132 -20.81 -4.18 6.32
CA ASP A 132 -21.22 -4.60 7.67
C ASP A 132 -21.61 -3.41 8.58
N ALA A 133 -21.52 -2.17 8.07
CA ALA A 133 -21.82 -0.92 8.77
C ALA A 133 -23.17 -0.33 8.36
#